data_AF-G0UTV6-F1
#
_entry.id   AF-G0UTV6-F1
#
_cell.length_a   1.000
_cell.length_b   1.000
_cell.length_c   1.000
_cell.angle_alpha   90.00
_cell.angle_beta   90.00
_cell.angle_gamma   90.00
#
_symmetry.space_group_name_H-M   'P 1'
#
loop_
_entity.id
_entity.type
_entity.pdbx_description
1 polymer ?
#
loop_
_entity_poly.entity_id
_entity_poly.type
_entity_poly.pdbx_seq_one_letter_code
_entity_poly.pdbx_strand_id
1 'polypeptide(L)'
;MVLSFPRHAYLGIVINEFSRMETICDPLTVNCRYPDGQSVIDFYQFDTWSVWKSIVSLLGYEAVLITITYLSLYAQGKRSRGQLVFKQNLECRGVPTLSTITPREEKCGQPSCGDRPKSVDNKI
;
A
#
# COMPACT_ATOMS: atom_id res chain seq x y z
N MET A 1 8.84 -12.08 -20.42
CA MET A 1 7.53 -11.42 -20.27
C MET A 1 7.70 -10.31 -19.24
N VAL A 2 7.62 -9.03 -19.64
CA VAL A 2 7.83 -7.90 -18.71
C VAL A 2 6.52 -7.66 -17.98
N LEU A 3 6.44 -8.22 -16.77
CA LEU A 3 5.35 -8.07 -15.82
C LEU A 3 5.49 -6.69 -15.14
N SER A 4 5.02 -5.64 -15.81
CA SER A 4 4.95 -4.30 -15.23
C SER A 4 3.50 -3.83 -15.12
N PHE A 5 3.12 -3.38 -13.92
CA PHE A 5 1.79 -2.84 -13.62
C PHE A 5 1.33 -1.77 -14.64
N PRO A 6 2.16 -0.79 -15.05
CA PRO A 6 1.75 0.23 -16.02
C PRO A 6 1.37 -0.35 -17.38
N ARG A 7 2.03 -1.44 -17.81
CA ARG A 7 1.75 -2.09 -19.10
C ARG A 7 0.35 -2.71 -19.09
N HIS A 8 -0.04 -3.38 -18.01
CA HIS A 8 -1.35 -4.03 -17.93
C HIS A 8 -2.48 -3.01 -17.73
N ALA A 9 -2.23 -1.93 -16.99
CA ALA A 9 -3.16 -0.80 -16.89
C ALA A 9 -3.39 -0.13 -18.25
N TYR A 10 -2.32 0.20 -18.97
CA TYR A 10 -2.39 0.81 -20.30
C TYR A 10 -3.15 -0.07 -21.30
N LEU A 11 -2.81 -1.36 -21.38
CA LEU A 11 -3.49 -2.31 -22.26
C LEU A 11 -5.00 -2.38 -21.98
N GLY A 12 -5.39 -2.51 -20.71
CA GLY A 12 -6.80 -2.60 -20.33
C GLY A 12 -7.60 -1.36 -20.74
N ILE A 13 -7.05 -0.16 -20.53
CA ILE A 13 -7.70 1.10 -20.87
C ILE A 13 -7.81 1.26 -22.39
N VAL A 14 -6.72 1.03 -23.12
CA VAL A 14 -6.71 1.17 -24.58
C VAL A 14 -7.70 0.21 -25.22
N ILE A 15 -7.71 -1.07 -24.84
CA ILE A 15 -8.68 -2.03 -25.40
C ILE A 15 -10.12 -1.61 -25.04
N ASN A 16 -10.38 -1.18 -23.81
CA ASN A 16 -11.71 -0.76 -23.39
C ASN A 16 -12.22 0.46 -24.18
N GLU A 17 -11.38 1.48 -24.36
CA GLU A 17 -11.77 2.71 -25.06
C GLU A 17 -11.93 2.48 -26.57
N PHE A 18 -10.95 1.85 -27.21
CA PHE A 18 -10.98 1.66 -28.66
C PHE A 18 -11.98 0.56 -29.08
N SER A 19 -12.30 -0.41 -28.22
CA SER A 19 -13.34 -1.42 -28.56
C SER A 19 -14.74 -0.84 -28.73
N ARG A 20 -14.99 0.36 -28.17
CA ARG A 20 -16.31 1.03 -28.22
C ARG A 20 -16.38 2.11 -29.29
N MET A 21 -15.29 2.36 -30.01
CA MET A 21 -15.20 3.44 -30.99
C MET A 21 -15.46 2.89 -32.40
N GLU A 22 -16.70 3.03 -32.86
CA GLU A 22 -17.16 2.49 -34.16
C GLU A 22 -16.62 3.27 -35.36
N THR A 23 -16.31 4.56 -35.19
CA THR A 23 -15.72 5.38 -36.25
C THR A 23 -14.73 6.38 -35.65
N ILE A 24 -13.50 6.36 -36.15
CA ILE A 24 -12.43 7.30 -35.78
C ILE A 24 -12.21 8.30 -36.90
N CYS A 25 -12.12 7.81 -38.14
CA CYS A 25 -11.79 8.62 -39.31
C CYS A 25 -12.77 8.31 -40.44
N ASP A 26 -13.53 9.32 -40.88
CA ASP A 26 -14.30 9.27 -42.11
C ASP A 26 -14.32 10.68 -42.76
N PRO A 27 -13.62 10.92 -43.90
CA PRO A 27 -12.88 9.98 -44.74
C PRO A 27 -11.44 9.72 -44.25
N LEU A 28 -10.86 8.60 -44.70
CA LEU A 28 -9.44 8.27 -44.46
C LEU A 28 -8.51 9.30 -45.14
N THR A 29 -7.57 9.86 -44.39
CA THR A 29 -6.59 10.83 -44.89
C THR A 29 -5.18 10.43 -44.46
N VAL A 30 -4.14 11.07 -45.01
CA VAL A 30 -2.73 10.81 -44.62
C VAL A 30 -2.50 11.04 -43.12
N ASN A 31 -3.30 11.92 -42.51
CA ASN A 31 -3.26 12.23 -41.07
C ASN A 31 -4.22 11.36 -40.23
N CYS A 32 -5.15 10.63 -40.85
CA CYS A 32 -6.20 9.85 -40.20
C CYS A 32 -6.27 8.45 -40.83
N ARG A 33 -5.38 7.57 -40.35
CA ARG A 33 -5.09 6.26 -40.97
C ARG A 33 -6.01 5.12 -40.52
N TYR A 34 -6.59 5.20 -39.32
CA TYR A 34 -7.38 4.12 -38.74
C TYR A 34 -8.87 4.45 -38.84
N PRO A 35 -9.67 3.65 -39.56
CA PRO A 35 -11.10 3.93 -39.74
C PRO A 35 -11.91 3.79 -38.44
N ASP A 36 -11.52 2.88 -37.56
CA ASP A 36 -12.28 2.45 -36.37
C ASP A 36 -11.32 2.04 -35.24
N GLY A 37 -11.85 1.79 -34.04
CA GLY A 37 -11.02 1.41 -32.91
C GLY A 37 -10.50 -0.03 -32.94
N GLN A 38 -11.15 -0.96 -33.64
CA GLN A 38 -10.63 -2.33 -33.80
C GLN A 38 -9.40 -2.35 -34.69
N SER A 39 -9.37 -1.56 -35.76
CA SER A 39 -8.17 -1.46 -36.61
C SER A 39 -6.95 -0.89 -35.85
N VAL A 40 -7.15 -0.09 -34.79
CA VAL A 40 -6.08 0.33 -33.87
C VAL A 40 -5.63 -0.83 -32.98
N ILE A 41 -6.57 -1.58 -32.39
CA ILE A 41 -6.28 -2.73 -31.52
C ILE A 41 -5.48 -3.80 -32.26
N ASP A 42 -5.86 -4.08 -33.51
CA ASP A 42 -5.19 -5.04 -34.39
C ASP A 42 -3.77 -4.59 -34.76
N PHE A 43 -3.60 -3.29 -35.08
CA PHE A 43 -2.29 -2.74 -35.43
C PHE A 43 -1.28 -2.87 -34.28
N TYR A 44 -1.71 -2.62 -33.04
CA TYR A 44 -0.87 -2.76 -31.86
C TYR A 44 -0.76 -4.21 -31.34
N GLN A 45 -1.38 -5.18 -32.03
CA GLN A 45 -1.41 -6.61 -31.64
C GLN A 45 -1.98 -6.86 -30.24
N PHE A 46 -2.97 -6.06 -29.85
CA PHE A 46 -3.61 -6.18 -28.53
C PHE A 46 -4.73 -7.25 -28.50
N ASP A 47 -5.10 -7.82 -29.66
CA ASP A 47 -6.14 -8.86 -29.82
C ASP A 47 -5.95 -10.09 -28.90
N THR A 48 -4.70 -10.52 -28.67
CA THR A 48 -4.43 -11.68 -27.80
C THR A 48 -4.72 -11.44 -26.30
N TRP A 49 -4.94 -10.18 -25.90
CA TRP A 49 -5.10 -9.76 -24.51
C TRP A 49 -6.51 -9.23 -24.24
N SER A 50 -7.25 -9.87 -23.33
CA SER A 50 -8.57 -9.42 -22.92
C SER A 50 -8.47 -8.36 -21.82
N VAL A 51 -9.40 -7.39 -21.82
CA VAL A 51 -9.60 -6.43 -20.72
C VAL A 51 -9.68 -7.14 -19.36
N TRP A 52 -10.33 -8.31 -19.31
CA TRP A 52 -10.46 -9.10 -18.08
C TRP A 52 -9.13 -9.61 -17.56
N LYS A 53 -8.21 -10.01 -18.45
CA LYS A 53 -6.85 -10.43 -18.06
C LYS A 53 -6.06 -9.28 -17.44
N SER A 54 -6.23 -8.05 -17.95
CA SER A 54 -5.63 -6.85 -17.35
C SER A 54 -6.15 -6.61 -15.93
N ILE A 55 -7.48 -6.67 -15.72
CA ILE A 55 -8.10 -6.45 -14.41
C ILE A 55 -7.62 -7.50 -13.39
N VAL A 56 -7.65 -8.78 -13.76
CA VAL A 56 -7.19 -9.87 -12.89
C VAL A 56 -5.72 -9.70 -12.54
N SER A 57 -4.88 -9.30 -13.51
CA SER A 57 -3.47 -9.04 -13.23
C SER A 57 -3.26 -7.88 -12.26
N LEU A 58 -4.07 -6.81 -12.37
CA LEU A 58 -4.02 -5.65 -11.49
C LEU A 58 -4.38 -6.02 -10.05
N LEU A 59 -5.46 -6.78 -9.87
CA LEU A 59 -5.88 -7.31 -8.56
C LEU A 59 -4.81 -8.24 -7.96
N GLY A 60 -4.16 -9.04 -8.80
CA GLY A 60 -3.03 -9.87 -8.39
C GLY A 60 -1.86 -9.05 -7.84
N TYR A 61 -1.49 -7.95 -8.50
CA TYR A 61 -0.46 -7.03 -7.99
C TYR A 61 -0.85 -6.42 -6.66
N GLU A 62 -2.09 -5.98 -6.51
CA GLU A 62 -2.60 -5.39 -5.26
C GLU A 62 -2.54 -6.40 -4.11
N ALA A 63 -3.01 -7.63 -4.33
CA ALA A 63 -2.94 -8.70 -3.33
C ALA A 63 -1.49 -9.01 -2.91
N VAL A 64 -0.55 -9.03 -3.85
CA VAL A 64 0.88 -9.23 -3.55
C VAL A 64 1.44 -8.07 -2.72
N LEU A 65 1.10 -6.83 -3.05
CA LEU A 65 1.57 -5.67 -2.27
C LEU A 65 0.96 -5.64 -0.86
N ILE A 66 -0.31 -6.01 -0.71
CA ILE A 66 -0.97 -6.11 0.59
C ILE A 66 -0.30 -7.19 1.44
N THR A 67 -0.03 -8.36 0.87
CA THR A 67 0.63 -9.46 1.61
C THR A 67 2.05 -9.10 2.04
N ILE A 68 2.83 -8.47 1.17
CA ILE A 68 4.18 -7.96 1.52
C ILE A 68 4.08 -6.91 2.65
N THR A 69 3.11 -6.00 2.56
CA THR A 69 2.88 -4.96 3.58
C THR A 69 2.51 -5.59 4.92
N TYR A 70 1.57 -6.55 4.93
CA TYR A 70 1.16 -7.27 6.12
C TYR A 70 2.34 -8.00 6.78
N LEU A 71 3.13 -8.75 6.00
CA LEU A 71 4.32 -9.46 6.49
C LEU A 71 5.36 -8.49 7.06
N SER A 72 5.55 -7.34 6.40
CA SER A 72 6.46 -6.29 6.87
C SER A 72 6.02 -5.70 8.20
N LEU A 73 4.73 -5.36 8.34
CA LEU A 73 4.16 -4.87 9.59
C LEU A 73 4.23 -5.93 10.70
N TYR A 74 3.98 -7.20 10.37
CA TYR A 74 4.07 -8.30 11.32
C TYR A 74 5.51 -8.46 11.86
N ALA A 75 6.51 -8.46 10.98
CA ALA A 75 7.92 -8.56 11.36
C ALA A 75 8.38 -7.36 12.22
N GLN A 76 7.98 -6.14 11.84
CA GLN A 76 8.28 -4.92 12.61
C GLN A 76 7.58 -4.93 13.97
N GLY A 77 6.30 -5.32 14.03
CA GLY A 77 5.54 -5.44 15.26
C GLY A 77 6.14 -6.48 16.22
N LYS A 78 6.59 -7.64 15.70
CA LYS A 78 7.26 -8.68 16.51
C LYS A 78 8.60 -8.20 17.08
N ARG A 79 9.40 -7.47 16.29
CA ARG A 79 10.66 -6.86 16.78
C ARG A 79 10.40 -5.78 17.84
N SER A 80 9.42 -4.91 17.62
CA SER A 80 9.08 -3.83 18.56
C SER A 80 8.57 -4.37 19.91
N ARG A 81 7.73 -5.41 19.90
CA ARG A 81 7.28 -6.08 21.13
C ARG A 81 8.44 -6.62 21.99
N GLY A 82 9.49 -7.16 21.36
CA GLY A 82 10.68 -7.60 22.08
C GLY A 82 11.48 -6.46 22.73
N GLN A 83 11.54 -5.28 22.09
CA GLN A 83 12.24 -4.12 22.64
C GLN A 83 11.43 -3.38 23.72
N LEU A 84 10.10 -3.39 23.63
CA LEU A 84 9.23 -2.83 24.68
C LEU A 84 9.36 -3.62 25.99
N VAL A 85 9.44 -4.96 25.92
CA VAL A 85 9.66 -5.81 27.10
C VAL A 85 11.04 -5.54 27.71
N PHE A 86 12.08 -5.32 26.91
CA PHE A 86 13.40 -4.97 27.43
C PHE A 86 13.44 -3.56 28.03
N LYS A 87 12.85 -2.54 27.38
CA LYS A 87 12.80 -1.18 27.95
C LYS A 87 12.02 -1.09 29.25
N GLN A 88 10.86 -1.75 29.33
CA GLN A 88 10.05 -1.76 30.55
C GLN A 88 10.79 -2.42 31.73
N ASN A 89 11.59 -3.47 31.47
CA ASN A 89 12.43 -4.10 32.49
C ASN A 89 13.74 -3.35 32.76
N LEU A 90 14.17 -2.44 31.88
CA LEU A 90 15.36 -1.59 32.05
C LEU A 90 15.05 -0.29 32.81
N GLU A 91 13.87 0.31 32.62
CA GLU A 91 13.41 1.46 33.42
C GLU A 91 13.19 1.09 34.89
N CYS A 92 12.72 -0.13 35.17
CA CYS A 92 12.68 -0.67 36.53
C CYS A 92 14.07 -1.05 37.08
N ARG A 93 15.12 -0.99 36.25
CA ARG A 93 16.53 -1.15 36.66
C ARG A 93 17.25 0.19 36.58
N GLY A 94 16.64 1.22 37.17
CA GLY A 94 17.34 2.44 37.56
C GLY A 94 18.34 2.17 38.69
N VAL A 95 19.59 1.92 38.28
CA VAL A 95 20.88 2.16 38.97
C VAL A 95 21.10 1.53 40.37
N PRO A 96 22.04 0.57 40.53
CA PRO A 96 22.62 0.28 41.84
C PRO A 96 23.62 1.38 42.19
N THR A 97 23.15 2.57 42.54
CA THR A 97 23.96 3.49 43.35
C THR A 97 23.76 3.12 44.81
N LEU A 98 24.72 2.35 45.30
CA LEU A 98 25.00 2.14 46.71
C LEU A 98 25.01 3.49 47.45
N SER A 99 23.88 3.88 48.04
CA SER A 99 23.74 4.61 49.31
C SER A 99 22.42 5.39 49.34
N THR A 100 21.46 4.91 50.12
CA THR A 100 20.75 5.65 51.18
C THR A 100 19.40 4.98 51.43
N ILE A 101 19.27 4.48 52.64
CA ILE A 101 18.14 3.76 53.22
C ILE A 101 16.91 4.67 53.24
N THR A 102 15.83 4.32 52.54
CA THR A 102 14.43 4.49 53.00
C THR A 102 13.52 3.50 52.27
N PRO A 103 12.61 2.78 52.96
CA PRO A 103 11.66 1.88 52.31
C PRO A 103 10.44 2.71 51.89
N ARG A 104 10.29 2.97 50.59
CA ARG A 104 9.00 3.33 50.02
C ARG A 104 8.64 2.27 48.98
N GLU A 105 7.65 1.46 49.30
CA GLU A 105 6.97 0.59 48.34
C GLU A 105 6.43 1.46 47.20
N GLU A 106 7.12 1.47 46.06
CA GLU A 106 6.56 1.99 44.82
C GLU A 106 6.34 0.79 43.90
N LYS A 107 5.07 0.39 43.80
CA LYS A 107 4.60 -0.74 43.00
C LYS A 107 5.05 -0.58 41.55
N CYS A 108 6.03 -1.36 41.14
CA CYS A 108 6.23 -1.70 39.74
C CYS A 108 5.05 -2.57 39.28
N GLY A 109 3.99 -1.93 38.80
CA GLY A 109 2.90 -2.62 38.11
C GLY A 109 1.52 -2.00 38.31
N GLN A 110 1.14 -1.06 37.44
CA GLN A 110 -0.19 -1.07 36.83
C GLN A 110 -0.12 -0.52 35.40
N PRO A 111 -0.76 -1.18 34.42
CA PRO A 111 -1.02 -0.58 33.12
C PRO A 111 -2.18 0.42 33.28
N SER A 112 -1.91 1.73 33.19
CA SER A 112 -2.98 2.71 33.06
C SER A 112 -3.47 2.74 31.62
N CYS A 113 -4.50 1.94 31.34
CA CYS A 113 -5.40 2.21 30.22
C CYS A 113 -6.25 3.43 30.60
N GLY A 114 -6.03 4.54 29.89
CA GLY A 114 -6.92 5.70 29.95
C GLY A 114 -6.19 6.97 30.39
N ASP A 115 -5.78 7.78 29.40
CA ASP A 115 -6.45 9.06 29.19
C ASP A 115 -6.03 9.65 27.85
N ARG A 116 -7.02 10.00 27.03
CA ARG A 116 -6.83 10.81 25.83
C ARG A 116 -6.29 12.19 26.26
N PRO A 117 -5.26 12.75 25.62
CA PRO A 117 -5.03 14.18 25.78
C PRO A 117 -6.23 14.93 25.19
N LYS A 118 -6.97 15.62 26.06
CA LYS A 118 -7.99 16.58 25.66
C LYS A 118 -7.31 17.71 24.89
N SER A 119 -7.89 18.04 23.74
CA SER A 119 -7.69 19.31 23.04
C SER A 119 -7.81 20.46 24.04
N VAL A 120 -6.77 21.29 24.12
CA VAL A 120 -6.83 22.57 24.81
C VAL A 120 -6.65 23.65 23.75
N ASP A 121 -7.79 24.13 23.25
CA ASP A 121 -7.93 25.52 22.85
C ASP A 121 -7.57 26.41 24.06
N ASN A 122 -6.76 27.46 23.88
CA ASN A 122 -7.20 28.85 24.04
C ASN A 122 -6.01 29.85 24.07
N LYS A 123 -6.22 30.97 23.37
CA LYS A 123 -5.71 32.36 23.53
C LYS A 123 -4.53 32.61 24.47
N ILE A 124 -3.53 33.35 23.97
CA ILE A 124 -3.46 34.83 23.96
C ILE A 124 -2.63 35.26 22.74
#